data_AF-A0A9D1WSM5-F1
#
_entry.id   AF-A0A9D1WSM5-F1
#
_cell.length_a   1.000
_cell.length_b   1.000
_cell.length_c   1.000
_cell.angle_alpha   90.00
_cell.angle_beta   90.00
_cell.angle_gamma   90.00
#
_symmetry.space_group_name_H-M   'P 1'
#
loop_
_entity.id
_entity.type
_entity.pdbx_description
1 polymer ?
#
loop_
_entity_poly.entity_id
_entity_poly.type
_entity_poly.pdbx_seq_one_letter_code
_entity_poly.pdbx_strand_id
1 'polypeptide(L)'
;MFGLSKQELLVKTIKNACINELPQYDTAIKDFLNSANDPNISDETINKLYLDARRNYFDAVCCHILNSFSISSPNIYARFKLAMMNPQMTGLPSEFSSDYLSSNGISAGAVFAFAYFALTNKKVDTKLFRTMSMLNHYQVDLMNNTLQKYDK
;
A
#
# COMPACT_ATOMS: atom_id res chain seq x y z
N MET A 1 -30.40 0.90 12.12
CA MET A 1 -28.94 0.65 12.27
C MET A 1 -28.22 1.39 11.15
N PHE A 2 -27.46 2.43 11.45
CA PHE A 2 -26.64 3.13 10.46
C PHE A 2 -25.30 2.38 10.31
N GLY A 3 -25.26 1.43 9.38
CA GLY A 3 -24.02 0.73 9.01
C GLY A 3 -23.12 1.65 8.17
N LEU A 4 -21.81 1.55 8.37
CA LEU A 4 -20.83 2.21 7.50
C LEU A 4 -21.07 1.78 6.04
N SER A 5 -20.97 2.73 5.12
CA SER A 5 -20.94 2.42 3.69
C SER A 5 -19.74 1.53 3.39
N LYS A 6 -19.83 0.71 2.32
CA LYS A 6 -18.71 -0.15 1.88
C LYS A 6 -17.42 0.64 1.67
N GLN A 7 -17.53 1.89 1.22
CA GLN A 7 -16.41 2.79 1.04
C GLN A 7 -15.76 3.19 2.38
N GLU A 8 -16.55 3.61 3.36
CA GLU A 8 -16.02 3.99 4.68
C GLU A 8 -15.37 2.81 5.39
N LEU A 9 -15.97 1.61 5.27
CA LEU A 9 -15.39 0.39 5.79
C LEU A 9 -14.03 0.10 5.13
N LEU A 10 -13.95 0.19 3.80
CA LEU A 10 -12.68 0.02 3.07
C LEU A 10 -11.61 1.02 3.51
N VAL A 11 -11.95 2.31 3.59
CA VAL A 11 -11.04 3.36 4.05
C VAL A 11 -10.50 3.03 5.44
N LYS A 12 -11.39 2.65 6.37
CA LYS A 12 -11.00 2.30 7.73
C LYS A 12 -10.08 1.08 7.76
N THR A 13 -10.43 0.02 7.02
CA THR A 13 -9.62 -1.21 6.97
C THR A 13 -8.23 -0.93 6.39
N ILE A 14 -8.11 -0.14 5.33
CA ILE A 14 -6.82 0.22 4.74
C ILE A 14 -5.98 1.07 5.69
N LYS A 15 -6.58 2.07 6.37
CA LYS A 15 -5.88 2.86 7.39
C LYS A 15 -5.34 1.98 8.53
N ASN A 16 -6.13 1.01 8.98
CA ASN A 16 -5.71 0.05 10.00
C ASN A 16 -4.55 -0.82 9.50
N ALA A 17 -4.61 -1.33 8.27
CA ALA A 17 -3.51 -2.07 7.67
C ALA A 17 -2.23 -1.22 7.59
N CYS A 18 -2.33 0.05 7.20
CA CYS A 18 -1.18 0.96 7.19
C CYS A 18 -0.54 1.11 8.58
N ILE A 19 -1.33 1.21 9.65
CA ILE A 19 -0.81 1.28 11.02
C ILE A 19 -0.18 -0.05 11.44
N ASN A 20 -0.88 -1.16 11.18
CA ASN A 20 -0.48 -2.50 11.62
C ASN A 20 0.84 -2.97 10.99
N GLU A 21 1.08 -2.59 9.73
CA GLU A 21 2.31 -2.95 9.01
C GLU A 21 3.43 -1.91 9.17
N LEU A 22 3.19 -0.79 9.86
CA LEU A 22 4.20 0.25 10.12
C LEU A 22 5.45 -0.25 10.87
N PRO A 23 5.37 -1.21 11.82
CA PRO A 23 6.55 -1.80 12.46
C PRO A 23 7.54 -2.47 11.48
N GLN A 24 7.05 -2.98 10.35
CA GLN A 24 7.92 -3.54 9.31
C GLN A 24 8.75 -2.44 8.65
N TYR A 25 8.13 -1.29 8.37
CA TYR A 25 8.84 -0.13 7.85
C TYR A 25 9.87 0.39 8.87
N ASP A 26 9.48 0.50 10.14
CA ASP A 26 10.38 0.94 11.22
C ASP A 26 11.63 0.05 11.36
N THR A 27 11.45 -1.27 11.28
CA THR A 27 12.56 -2.24 11.26
C THR A 27 13.47 -2.04 10.06
N ALA A 28 12.89 -1.89 8.85
CA ALA A 28 13.68 -1.68 7.64
C ALA A 28 14.50 -0.37 7.67
N ILE A 29 13.97 0.69 8.29
CA ILE A 29 14.70 1.94 8.49
C ILE A 29 15.85 1.78 9.49
N LYS A 30 15.67 1.02 10.58
CA LYS A 30 16.77 0.70 11.50
C LYS A 30 17.89 -0.06 10.79
N ASP A 31 17.54 -1.05 9.98
CA ASP A 31 18.51 -1.82 9.19
C ASP A 31 19.26 -0.90 8.22
N PHE A 32 18.55 -0.01 7.53
CA PHE A 32 19.14 1.01 6.67
C PHE A 32 20.13 1.91 7.43
N LEU A 33 19.78 2.43 8.60
CA LEU A 33 20.65 3.30 9.40
C LEU A 33 21.89 2.56 9.89
N ASN A 34 21.75 1.30 10.29
CA ASN A 34 22.89 0.47 10.69
C ASN A 34 23.85 0.23 9.53
N SER A 35 23.31 -0.05 8.33
CA SER A 35 24.10 -0.23 7.11
C SER A 35 24.76 1.07 6.63
N ALA A 36 24.09 2.21 6.75
CA ALA A 36 24.62 3.52 6.34
C ALA A 36 25.84 3.96 7.18
N ASN A 37 26.02 3.40 8.38
CA ASN A 37 27.20 3.63 9.22
C ASN A 37 28.41 2.77 8.83
N ASP A 38 28.26 1.82 7.90
CA ASP A 38 29.39 1.02 7.39
C ASP A 38 30.17 1.83 6.35
N PRO A 39 31.45 2.17 6.58
CA PRO A 39 32.24 2.95 5.63
C PRO A 39 32.53 2.22 4.31
N ASN A 40 32.22 0.92 4.20
CA ASN A 40 32.44 0.13 2.99
C ASN A 40 31.19 -0.01 2.10
N ILE A 41 30.04 0.51 2.53
CA ILE A 41 28.81 0.42 1.74
C ILE A 41 28.77 1.50 0.66
N SER A 42 28.25 1.17 -0.53
CA SER A 42 28.07 2.16 -1.59
C SER A 42 26.77 2.95 -1.44
N ASP A 43 26.77 4.21 -1.88
CA ASP A 43 25.57 5.06 -1.93
C ASP A 43 24.44 4.43 -2.75
N GLU A 44 24.76 3.66 -3.79
CA GLU A 44 23.78 2.90 -4.58
C GLU A 44 23.07 1.84 -3.72
N THR A 45 23.81 1.15 -2.85
CA THR A 45 23.26 0.15 -1.94
C THR A 45 22.38 0.81 -0.89
N ILE A 46 22.82 1.94 -0.32
CA ILE A 46 22.03 2.75 0.61
C ILE A 46 20.71 3.17 -0.04
N ASN A 47 20.75 3.77 -1.24
CA ASN A 47 19.55 4.20 -1.95
C ASN A 47 18.59 3.04 -2.24
N LYS A 48 19.15 1.87 -2.59
CA LYS A 48 18.35 0.66 -2.81
C LYS A 48 17.65 0.19 -1.53
N LEU A 49 18.34 0.15 -0.39
CA LEU A 49 17.76 -0.22 0.90
C LEU A 49 16.56 0.67 1.26
N TYR A 50 16.66 1.97 1.03
CA TYR A 50 15.55 2.90 1.25
C TYR A 50 14.36 2.63 0.33
N LEU A 51 14.60 2.43 -0.97
CA LEU A 51 13.54 2.12 -1.94
C LEU A 51 12.86 0.78 -1.63
N ASP A 52 13.64 -0.23 -1.25
CA ASP A 52 13.15 -1.55 -0.87
C ASP A 52 12.33 -1.47 0.44
N ALA A 53 12.77 -0.68 1.44
CA ALA A 53 12.00 -0.45 2.66
C ALA A 53 10.61 0.13 2.37
N ARG A 54 10.54 1.15 1.49
CA ARG A 54 9.26 1.74 1.07
C ARG A 54 8.38 0.72 0.34
N ARG A 55 8.94 0.03 -0.66
CA ARG A 55 8.21 -0.95 -1.46
C ARG A 55 7.65 -2.07 -0.58
N ASN A 56 8.48 -2.63 0.29
CA ASN A 56 8.10 -3.72 1.19
C ASN A 56 6.96 -3.31 2.12
N TYR A 57 6.97 -2.08 2.64
CA TYR A 57 5.86 -1.55 3.43
C TYR A 57 4.56 -1.44 2.62
N PHE A 58 4.64 -0.92 1.39
CA PHE A 58 3.45 -0.81 0.52
C PHE A 58 2.86 -2.18 0.21
N ASP A 59 3.72 -3.14 -0.15
CA ASP A 59 3.31 -4.51 -0.45
C ASP A 59 2.76 -5.23 0.79
N ALA A 60 3.32 -4.99 1.97
CA ALA A 60 2.80 -5.52 3.23
C ALA A 60 1.37 -5.05 3.50
N VAL A 61 1.09 -3.75 3.32
CA VAL A 61 -0.27 -3.19 3.45
C VAL A 61 -1.23 -3.85 2.46
N CYS A 62 -0.82 -4.03 1.20
CA CYS A 62 -1.63 -4.72 0.20
C CYS A 62 -1.90 -6.18 0.60
N CYS A 63 -0.86 -6.90 1.02
CA CYS A 63 -0.95 -8.29 1.46
C CYS A 63 -1.88 -8.46 2.67
N HIS A 64 -1.85 -7.53 3.63
CA HIS A 64 -2.75 -7.53 4.78
C HIS A 64 -4.23 -7.51 4.35
N ILE A 65 -4.57 -6.61 3.41
CA ILE A 65 -5.92 -6.50 2.86
C ILE A 65 -6.29 -7.76 2.06
N LEU A 66 -5.39 -8.22 1.20
CA LEU A 66 -5.59 -9.41 0.38
C LEU A 66 -5.84 -10.66 1.26
N ASN A 67 -5.07 -10.84 2.32
CA ASN A 67 -5.20 -11.96 3.27
C ASN A 67 -6.51 -11.89 4.06
N SER A 68 -7.01 -10.68 4.35
CA SER A 68 -8.33 -10.51 4.95
C SER A 68 -9.44 -11.06 4.04
N PHE A 69 -9.29 -10.93 2.71
CA PHE A 69 -10.22 -11.49 1.74
C PHE A 69 -10.06 -13.00 1.52
N SER A 70 -8.84 -13.56 1.60
CA SER A 70 -8.63 -15.00 1.43
C SER A 70 -9.39 -15.82 2.49
N ILE A 71 -9.46 -15.29 3.71
CA ILE A 71 -10.16 -15.90 4.85
C ILE A 71 -11.67 -15.68 4.73
N SER A 72 -12.11 -14.47 4.35
CA SER A 72 -13.53 -14.08 4.42
C SER A 72 -14.34 -14.40 3.16
N SER A 73 -13.72 -14.39 1.96
CA SER A 73 -14.43 -14.63 0.71
C SER A 73 -13.49 -14.99 -0.46
N PRO A 74 -13.43 -16.27 -0.86
CA PRO A 74 -12.60 -16.71 -2.00
C PRO A 74 -12.89 -15.97 -3.31
N ASN A 75 -14.16 -15.59 -3.55
CA ASN A 75 -14.56 -14.87 -4.76
C ASN A 75 -14.04 -13.43 -4.78
N ILE A 76 -14.06 -12.72 -3.64
CA ILE A 76 -13.50 -11.37 -3.54
C ILE A 76 -11.98 -11.45 -3.66
N TYR A 77 -11.36 -12.43 -3.00
CA TYR A 77 -9.92 -12.69 -3.10
C TYR A 77 -9.47 -12.94 -4.56
N ALA A 78 -10.18 -13.78 -5.32
CA ALA A 78 -9.87 -14.02 -6.72
C ALA A 78 -9.98 -12.75 -7.59
N ARG A 79 -11.03 -11.95 -7.39
CA ARG A 79 -11.20 -10.67 -8.12
C ARG A 79 -10.14 -9.65 -7.76
N PHE A 80 -9.72 -9.59 -6.50
CA PHE A 80 -8.62 -8.72 -6.09
C PHE A 80 -7.32 -9.10 -6.82
N LYS A 81 -6.99 -10.40 -6.88
CA LYS A 81 -5.80 -10.86 -7.62
C LYS A 81 -5.90 -10.56 -9.12
N LEU A 82 -7.08 -10.72 -9.72
CA LEU A 82 -7.31 -10.33 -11.11
C LEU A 82 -7.07 -8.83 -11.33
N ALA A 83 -7.55 -7.99 -10.41
CA ALA A 83 -7.30 -6.55 -10.45
C ALA A 83 -5.82 -6.20 -10.32
N MET A 84 -5.03 -6.94 -9.55
CA MET A 84 -3.58 -6.76 -9.48
C MET A 84 -2.89 -7.12 -10.81
N MET A 85 -3.38 -8.15 -11.51
CA MET A 85 -2.84 -8.57 -12.81
C MET A 85 -3.22 -7.62 -13.95
N ASN A 86 -4.37 -6.94 -13.86
CA ASN A 86 -4.82 -5.94 -14.82
C ASN A 86 -5.37 -4.69 -14.10
N PRO A 87 -4.49 -3.81 -13.58
CA PRO A 87 -4.90 -2.68 -12.76
C PRO A 87 -5.90 -1.73 -13.44
N GLN A 88 -5.79 -1.54 -14.75
CA GLN A 88 -6.64 -0.63 -15.53
C GLN A 88 -8.10 -1.08 -15.53
N MET A 89 -8.38 -2.36 -15.29
CA MET A 89 -9.75 -2.87 -15.15
C MET A 89 -10.48 -2.24 -13.96
N THR A 90 -9.74 -1.73 -12.98
CA THR A 90 -10.30 -1.05 -11.80
C THR A 90 -10.58 0.43 -12.02
N GLY A 91 -10.18 1.01 -13.16
CA GLY A 91 -10.29 2.45 -13.42
C GLY A 91 -9.04 3.25 -13.04
N LEU A 92 -7.95 2.58 -12.64
CA LEU A 92 -6.65 3.22 -12.48
C LEU A 92 -6.11 3.72 -13.83
N PRO A 93 -5.37 4.85 -13.84
CA PRO A 93 -4.66 5.34 -15.01
C PRO A 93 -3.67 4.30 -15.58
N SER A 94 -3.38 4.38 -16.87
CA SER A 94 -2.50 3.44 -17.58
C SER A 94 -1.08 3.33 -17.00
N GLU A 95 -0.63 4.40 -16.35
CA GLU A 95 0.65 4.55 -15.67
C GLU A 95 0.82 3.57 -14.50
N PHE A 96 -0.30 3.14 -13.89
CA PHE A 96 -0.31 2.10 -12.86
C PHE A 96 -0.34 0.71 -13.49
N SER A 97 0.64 0.39 -14.33
CA SER A 97 0.79 -0.94 -14.91
C SER A 97 1.24 -1.99 -13.88
N SER A 98 1.11 -3.27 -14.22
CA SER A 98 1.65 -4.36 -13.40
C SER A 98 3.14 -4.19 -13.12
N ASP A 99 3.90 -3.73 -14.12
CA ASP A 99 5.36 -3.57 -14.03
C ASP A 99 5.73 -2.40 -13.14
N TYR A 100 4.97 -1.30 -13.23
CA TYR A 100 5.12 -0.14 -12.36
C TYR A 100 4.87 -0.52 -10.90
N LEU A 101 3.77 -1.22 -10.63
CA LEU A 101 3.39 -1.65 -9.29
C LEU A 101 4.39 -2.67 -8.71
N SER A 102 4.87 -3.60 -9.53
CA SER A 102 5.89 -4.57 -9.12
C SER A 102 7.19 -3.89 -8.70
N SER A 103 7.55 -2.79 -9.36
CA SER A 103 8.79 -2.04 -9.08
C SER A 103 8.68 -1.06 -7.92
N ASN A 104 7.50 -0.47 -7.71
CA ASN A 104 7.30 0.62 -6.73
C ASN A 104 6.52 0.21 -5.48
N GLY A 105 5.91 -0.97 -5.50
CA GLY A 105 4.97 -1.43 -4.51
C GLY A 105 3.56 -0.86 -4.71
N ILE A 106 2.59 -1.44 -4.02
CA ILE A 106 1.17 -1.10 -4.18
C ILE A 106 0.73 -0.08 -3.12
N SER A 107 0.62 1.19 -3.51
CA SER A 107 0.14 2.27 -2.63
C SER A 107 -1.28 2.03 -2.08
N ALA A 108 -1.60 2.60 -0.93
CA ALA A 108 -2.89 2.45 -0.25
C ALA A 108 -4.10 2.87 -1.13
N GLY A 109 -3.93 3.86 -2.01
CA GLY A 109 -4.94 4.26 -2.98
C GLY A 109 -5.14 3.23 -4.09
N ALA A 110 -4.08 2.57 -4.57
CA ALA A 110 -4.20 1.45 -5.50
C ALA A 110 -4.85 0.24 -4.83
N VAL A 111 -4.48 -0.06 -3.57
CA VAL A 111 -5.15 -1.09 -2.75
C VAL A 111 -6.64 -0.82 -2.62
N PHE A 112 -7.04 0.45 -2.42
CA PHE A 112 -8.45 0.85 -2.39
C PHE A 112 -9.16 0.55 -3.71
N ALA A 113 -8.55 0.89 -4.85
CA ALA A 113 -9.15 0.62 -6.17
C ALA A 113 -9.35 -0.88 -6.40
N PHE A 114 -8.36 -1.71 -6.04
CA PHE A 114 -8.44 -3.17 -6.14
C PHE A 114 -9.53 -3.74 -5.23
N ALA A 115 -9.56 -3.32 -3.96
CA ALA A 115 -10.56 -3.78 -3.01
C ALA A 115 -11.98 -3.34 -3.41
N TYR A 116 -12.13 -2.09 -3.86
CA TYR A 116 -13.41 -1.55 -4.32
C TYR A 116 -13.94 -2.33 -5.52
N PHE A 117 -13.10 -2.56 -6.52
CA PHE A 117 -13.46 -3.37 -7.68
C PHE A 117 -13.82 -4.80 -7.26
N ALA A 118 -13.02 -5.44 -6.41
CA ALA A 118 -13.29 -6.80 -5.96
C ALA A 118 -14.66 -6.93 -5.25
N LEU A 119 -15.01 -5.97 -4.40
CA LEU A 119 -16.25 -5.96 -3.62
C LEU A 119 -17.49 -5.55 -4.42
N THR A 120 -17.34 -4.66 -5.40
CA THR A 120 -18.49 -4.02 -6.07
C THR A 120 -18.63 -4.40 -7.53
N ASN A 121 -17.58 -4.99 -8.12
CA ASN A 121 -17.44 -5.21 -9.57
C ASN A 121 -17.56 -3.91 -10.38
N LYS A 122 -17.28 -2.75 -9.77
CA LYS A 122 -17.32 -1.43 -10.39
C LYS A 122 -15.93 -0.82 -10.39
N LYS A 123 -15.64 -0.04 -11.43
CA LYS A 123 -14.42 0.77 -11.51
C LYS A 123 -14.52 1.95 -10.53
N VAL A 124 -13.36 2.39 -10.03
CA VAL A 124 -13.28 3.68 -9.35
C VAL A 124 -13.57 4.80 -10.35
N ASP A 125 -14.30 5.81 -9.92
CA ASP A 125 -14.60 7.01 -10.68
C ASP A 125 -13.78 8.20 -10.16
N THR A 126 -13.95 9.36 -10.82
CA THR A 126 -13.25 10.59 -10.44
C THR A 126 -13.55 11.06 -9.02
N LYS A 127 -14.73 10.73 -8.46
CA LYS A 127 -15.08 11.07 -7.07
C LYS A 127 -14.25 10.24 -6.08
N LEU A 128 -13.98 8.99 -6.42
CA LEU A 128 -13.18 8.08 -5.59
C LEU A 128 -11.67 8.36 -5.66
N PHE A 129 -11.17 9.05 -6.68
CA PHE A 129 -9.77 9.46 -6.77
C PHE A 129 -9.34 10.35 -5.59
N ARG A 130 -10.24 11.20 -5.06
CA ARG A 130 -9.95 11.98 -3.85
C ARG A 130 -9.72 11.08 -2.63
N THR A 131 -10.49 9.99 -2.51
CA THR A 131 -10.33 9.02 -1.42
C THR A 131 -9.00 8.29 -1.55
N MET A 132 -8.62 7.89 -2.76
CA MET A 132 -7.35 7.23 -3.04
C MET A 132 -6.15 8.13 -2.75
N SER A 133 -6.20 9.39 -3.19
CA SER A 133 -5.17 10.39 -2.89
C SER A 133 -5.03 10.61 -1.37
N MET A 134 -6.15 10.76 -0.64
CA MET A 134 -6.14 10.86 0.82
C MET A 134 -5.48 9.65 1.48
N LEU A 135 -5.75 8.43 1.01
CA LEU A 135 -5.12 7.21 1.55
C LEU A 135 -3.62 7.18 1.26
N ASN A 136 -3.19 7.61 0.07
CA ASN A 136 -1.77 7.73 -0.26
C ASN A 136 -1.05 8.73 0.66
N HIS A 137 -1.63 9.92 0.84
CA HIS A 137 -1.07 10.92 1.76
C HIS A 137 -0.99 10.38 3.19
N TYR A 138 -2.05 9.74 3.67
CA TYR A 138 -2.06 9.11 4.99
C TYR A 138 -0.95 8.06 5.16
N GLN A 139 -0.74 7.21 4.15
CA GLN A 139 0.33 6.20 4.17
C GLN A 139 1.72 6.85 4.22
N VAL A 140 1.93 7.92 3.44
CA VAL A 140 3.19 8.68 3.41
C VAL A 140 3.42 9.45 4.71
N ASP A 141 2.38 10.05 5.30
CA ASP A 141 2.48 10.78 6.57
C ASP A 141 2.93 9.85 7.71
N LEU A 142 2.42 8.61 7.75
CA LEU A 142 2.87 7.60 8.71
C LEU A 142 4.35 7.25 8.54
N MET A 143 4.82 7.12 7.30
CA MET A 143 6.23 6.89 7.01
C MET A 143 7.09 8.07 7.45
N ASN A 144 6.71 9.30 7.09
CA ASN A 144 7.44 10.51 7.45
C ASN A 144 7.53 10.68 8.98
N ASN A 145 6.42 10.46 9.69
CA ASN A 145 6.40 10.46 11.16
C ASN A 145 7.29 9.37 11.76
N THR A 146 7.52 8.27 11.04
CA THR A 146 8.44 7.21 11.47
C THR A 146 9.89 7.63 11.27
N LEU A 147 10.22 8.25 10.14
CA LEU A 147 11.55 8.79 9.87
C LEU A 147 11.94 9.89 10.86
N GLN A 148 11.01 10.78 11.24
CA GLN A 148 11.26 11.84 12.24
C GLN A 148 11.69 11.32 13.62
N LYS A 149 11.46 10.04 13.94
CA LYS A 149 11.95 9.44 15.19
C LYS A 149 13.48 9.31 15.22
N TYR A 150 14.10 9.25 14.05
CA TYR A 150 15.53 9.00 13.85
C TYR A 150 16.33 10.27 13.49
N ASP A 151 15.65 11.41 13.31
CA ASP A 151 16.27 12.72 13.02
C ASP A 151 16.72 13.45 14.31
N LYS A 152 17.04 12.69 15.36
CA LYS A 152 17.45 13.17 16.70
C LYS A 152 18.81 12.61 17.06
#